data_AF-A0A927U1P4-F1
#
_entry.id   AF-A0A927U1P4-F1
#
_cell.length_a   1.000
_cell.length_b   1.000
_cell.length_c   1.000
_cell.angle_alpha   90.00
_cell.angle_beta   90.00
_cell.angle_gamma   90.00
#
_symmetry.space_group_name_H-M   'P 1'
#
loop_
_entity.id
_entity.type
_entity.pdbx_description
1 polymer ?
#
loop_
_entity_poly.entity_id
_entity_poly.type
_entity_poly.pdbx_seq_one_letter_code
_entity_poly.pdbx_strand_id
1 'polypeptide(L)' 'MDTWFYTVVNIDGDYANLKRTDIDSDELKLVARALLPADIEEGTKLKYELMQYYIVL' A
#
# COMPACT_ATOMS: atom_id res chain seq x y z
N MET A 1 4.17 15.25 10.64
CA MET A 1 3.13 14.59 9.82
C MET A 1 3.56 13.16 9.67
N ASP A 2 2.70 12.20 10.01
CA ASP A 2 3.07 10.79 9.97
C ASP A 2 3.01 10.28 8.53
N THR A 3 4.12 9.74 8.05
CA THR A 3 4.26 9.10 6.73
C THR A 3 4.51 7.62 6.95
N TRP A 4 3.82 6.76 6.20
CA TRP A 4 4.03 5.32 6.24
C TRP A 4 4.38 4.78 4.86
N PHE A 5 5.18 3.72 4.84
CA PHE A 5 5.63 3.11 3.59
C PHE A 5 5.13 1.69 3.50
N TYR A 6 4.54 1.35 2.36
CA TYR A 6 3.95 0.06 2.12
C TYR A 6 4.48 -0.57 0.84
N THR A 7 4.42 -1.89 0.77
CA THR A 7 4.54 -2.65 -0.48
C THR A 7 3.25 -3.40 -0.71
N VAL A 8 2.71 -3.36 -1.93
CA VAL A 8 1.60 -4.20 -2.35
C VAL A 8 2.11 -5.64 -2.40
N VAL A 9 1.59 -6.51 -1.54
CA VAL A 9 2.00 -7.93 -1.48
C VAL A 9 1.21 -8.76 -2.47
N ASN A 10 -0.10 -8.54 -2.53
CA ASN A 10 -1.00 -9.24 -3.43
C ASN A 10 -2.23 -8.38 -3.73
N ILE A 11 -2.83 -8.60 -4.90
CA ILE A 11 -4.12 -8.02 -5.29
C ILE A 11 -5.13 -9.15 -5.49
N ASP A 12 -6.27 -9.08 -4.80
CA ASP A 12 -7.39 -10.03 -4.93
C ASP A 12 -8.69 -9.26 -5.22
N GLY A 13 -9.12 -9.31 -6.49
CA GLY A 13 -10.30 -8.60 -6.98
C GLY A 13 -10.22 -7.08 -6.75
N ASP A 14 -11.11 -6.57 -5.89
CA ASP A 14 -11.23 -5.16 -5.53
C ASP A 14 -10.39 -4.76 -4.32
N TYR A 15 -9.60 -5.68 -3.76
CA TYR A 15 -8.78 -5.46 -2.57
C TYR A 15 -7.29 -5.72 -2.84
N ALA A 16 -6.44 -5.08 -2.06
CA ALA A 16 -5.00 -5.29 -2.05
C ALA A 16 -4.50 -5.46 -0.61
N ASN A 17 -3.54 -6.37 -0.43
CA ASN A 17 -2.83 -6.57 0.83
C ASN A 17 -1.54 -5.76 0.83
N LEU A 18 -1.40 -4.84 1.78
CA LEU A 18 -0.23 -3.97 1.92
C LEU A 18 0.62 -4.42 3.12
N LYS A 19 1.91 -4.66 2.91
CA LYS A 19 2.87 -4.85 4.00
C LYS A 19 3.54 -3.53 4.32
N ARG A 20 3.57 -3.15 5.60
CA ARG A 20 4.30 -1.95 6.04
C ARG A 20 5.80 -2.23 6.04
N THR A 21 6.59 -1.27 5.59
CA THR A 21 8.03 -1.44 5.31
C THR A 21 8.93 -0.54 6.17
N ASP A 22 8.35 0.46 6.85
CA ASP A 22 9.06 1.34 7.78
C ASP A 22 9.16 0.78 9.21
N ILE A 23 8.51 -0.35 9.48
CA ILE A 23 8.59 -1.09 10.74
C ILE A 23 8.77 -2.58 10.46
N ASP A 24 9.31 -3.32 11.43
CA ASP A 24 9.37 -4.77 11.38
C ASP A 24 8.00 -5.35 11.78
N SER A 25 7.15 -5.62 10.79
CA SER A 25 5.84 -6.23 10.97
C SER A 25 5.49 -7.12 9.78
N ASP A 26 4.95 -8.30 10.08
CA ASP A 26 4.39 -9.24 9.10
C ASP A 26 2.88 -9.08 8.92
N GLU A 27 2.26 -8.09 9.59
CA GLU A 27 0.84 -7.82 9.42
C GLU A 27 0.55 -7.22 8.04
N LEU A 28 -0.46 -7.77 7.38
CA LEU A 28 -0.96 -7.28 6.11
C LEU A 28 -2.19 -6.41 6.33
N LYS A 29 -2.15 -5.20 5.77
CA LYS A 29 -3.28 -4.27 5.75
C LYS A 29 -4.10 -4.49 4.49
N LEU A 30 -5.35 -4.93 4.65
CA LEU A 30 -6.31 -5.01 3.56
C LEU A 30 -6.82 -3.61 3.19
N VAL A 31 -6.73 -3.23 1.93
CA VAL A 31 -7.16 -1.92 1.41
C VAL A 31 -7.94 -2.10 0.12
N ALA A 32 -9.05 -1.38 -0.04
CA ALA A 32 -9.81 -1.37 -1.30
C ALA A 32 -9.00 -0.66 -2.40
N ARG A 33 -8.93 -1.25 -3.60
CA ARG A 33 -8.21 -0.69 -4.75
C ARG A 33 -8.72 0.67 -5.19
N ALA A 34 -10.00 0.97 -4.94
CA ALA A 34 -10.57 2.29 -5.21
C ALA A 34 -9.89 3.44 -4.43
N LEU A 35 -9.18 3.13 -3.35
CA LEU A 35 -8.41 4.10 -2.55
C LEU A 35 -6.94 4.18 -2.97
N LEU A 36 -6.51 3.32 -3.90
CA LEU A 36 -5.14 3.22 -4.34
C LEU A 36 -5.00 3.83 -5.76
N PRO A 37 -3.79 4.23 -6.15
CA PRO A 37 -3.52 4.62 -7.53
C PRO A 37 -3.90 3.50 -8.52
N ALA A 38 -4.38 3.85 -9.71
CA ALA A 38 -4.88 2.87 -10.69
C ALA A 38 -3.80 1.92 -11.20
N ASP A 39 -2.54 2.37 -11.24
CA ASP A 39 -1.39 1.67 -11.82
C ASP A 39 -0.61 0.82 -10.80
N ILE A 40 -1.24 0.39 -9.70
CA ILE A 40 -0.59 -0.50 -8.73
C ILE A 40 -0.53 -1.94 -9.25
N GLU A 41 0.56 -2.62 -8.91
CA GLU A 41 0.80 -4.03 -9.16
C GLU A 41 1.39 -4.69 -7.89
N GLU A 42 1.51 -6.01 -7.89
CA GLU A 42 2.24 -6.70 -6.83
C GLU A 42 3.71 -6.27 -6.83
N GLY A 43 4.24 -5.91 -5.66
CA GLY A 43 5.57 -5.33 -5.49
C GLY A 43 5.62 -3.80 -5.60
N THR A 44 4.54 -3.12 -6.01
CA THR A 44 4.51 -1.65 -6.03
C THR A 44 4.72 -1.08 -4.63
N LYS A 45 5.61 -0.09 -4.53
CA LYS A 45 5.86 0.65 -3.29
C LYS A 45 4.93 1.86 -3.21
N LEU A 46 4.36 2.06 -2.03
CA LEU A 46 3.40 3.12 -1.75
C LEU A 46 3.88 3.95 -0.56
N LYS A 47 3.68 5.26 -0.67
CA LYS A 47 3.74 6.19 0.46
C LYS A 47 2.32 6.55 0.85
N TYR A 48 2.00 6.41 2.13
CA TYR A 48 0.76 6.93 2.70
C TYR A 48 1.05 8.21 3.48
N GLU A 49 0.40 9.30 3.09
CA GLU A 49 0.54 10.60 3.71
C GLU A 49 -0.73 11.43 3.46
N LEU A 50 -1.19 12.21 4.44
CA LEU A 50 -2.41 13.04 4.33
C LEU A 50 -3.65 12.27 3.86
N MET A 51 -3.83 11.04 4.38
CA MET A 51 -4.94 10.15 4.03
C MET A 51 -4.98 9.71 2.56
N GLN A 52 -3.85 9.83 1.84
CA GLN A 52 -3.73 9.46 0.42
C GLN A 52 -2.55 8.51 0.20
N TYR A 53 -2.68 7.63 -0.79
CA TYR A 53 -1.61 6.74 -1.24
C TYR A 53 -0.97 7.26 -2.53
N TYR A 54 0.36 7.25 -2.58
CA TYR A 54 1.15 7.67 -3.73
C TYR A 54 2.11 6.55 -4.13
N ILE A 55 2.24 6.27 -5.42
CA ILE A 55 3.28 5.36 -5.93
C ILE A 55 4.65 5.99 -5.71
N VAL A 56 5.59 5.20 -5.21
CA VAL A 56 7.00 5.58 -5.06
C VAL A 56 7.81 4.71 -6.01
N LEU A 57 8.48 5.34 -6.97
CA LEU A 57 9.40 4.70 -7.92
C LEU A 57 10.71 4.28 -7.23
#